data_AF-A0A7K4MQH5-F1
#
_entry.id   AF-A0A7K4MQH5-F1
#
_cell.length_a   1.000
_cell.length_b   1.000
_cell.length_c   1.000
_cell.angle_alpha   90.00
_cell.angle_beta   90.00
_cell.angle_gamma   90.00
#
_symmetry.space_group_name_H-M   'P 1'
#
loop_
_entity.id
_entity.type
_entity.pdbx_description
1 polymer ?
#
loop_
_entity_poly.entity_id
_entity_poly.type
_entity_poly.pdbx_seq_one_letter_code
_entity_poly.pdbx_strand_id
1 'polypeptide(L)'
;MLAISQSGTTYYFMNWIPAESGPLVTHHGSIQKELENPDRIDEHYYEILDDLFPSVQNEDPICTFSLESSSVLFSTCNTDKNSGK
;
A
#
# COMPACT_ATOMS: atom_id res chain seq x y z
N MET A 1 -4.27 6.75 -2.28
CA MET A 1 -4.45 5.29 -2.28
C MET A 1 -3.09 4.66 -2.17
N LEU A 2 -2.91 3.69 -1.29
CA LEU A 2 -1.62 3.06 -1.02
C LEU A 2 -1.69 1.56 -1.33
N ALA A 3 -0.89 1.08 -2.28
CA ALA A 3 -0.62 -0.36 -2.44
C ALA A 3 0.65 -0.69 -1.70
N ILE A 4 0.64 -1.86 -1.08
CA ILE A 4 1.83 -2.47 -0.51
C ILE A 4 1.87 -3.92 -0.96
N SER A 5 3.02 -4.36 -1.43
CA SER A 5 3.27 -5.73 -1.85
C SER A 5 4.58 -6.23 -1.27
N GLN A 6 4.60 -7.46 -0.77
CA GLN A 6 5.83 -8.11 -0.32
C GLN A 6 6.51 -8.88 -1.46
N SER A 7 7.83 -8.88 -1.50
CA SER A 7 8.64 -9.92 -2.15
C SER A 7 9.78 -10.37 -1.26
N GLY A 8 9.78 -11.63 -0.83
CA GLY A 8 10.70 -12.12 0.19
C GLY A 8 10.62 -11.23 1.44
N THR A 9 11.71 -10.56 1.82
CA THR A 9 11.77 -9.66 2.98
C THR A 9 11.70 -8.18 2.60
N THR A 10 11.42 -7.90 1.33
CA THR A 10 11.26 -6.55 0.80
C THR A 10 9.78 -6.21 0.69
N TYR A 11 9.39 -5.03 1.15
CA TYR A 11 8.04 -4.51 1.04
C TYR A 11 8.06 -3.29 0.13
N TYR A 12 7.41 -3.42 -1.02
CA TYR A 12 7.23 -2.35 -1.99
C TYR A 12 5.96 -1.59 -1.67
N PHE A 13 5.97 -0.29 -1.88
CA PHE A 13 4.79 0.53 -1.73
C PHE A 13 4.65 1.55 -2.86
N MET A 14 3.41 1.91 -3.15
CA MET A 14 3.06 2.93 -4.13
C MET A 14 1.87 3.71 -3.61
N ASN A 15 2.02 5.04 -3.48
CA ASN A 15 0.91 5.94 -3.22
C ASN A 15 0.51 6.66 -4.50
N TRP A 16 -0.76 6.53 -4.89
CA TRP A 16 -1.33 7.22 -6.04
C TRP A 16 -2.65 7.89 -5.71
N ILE A 17 -3.02 8.86 -6.54
CA ILE A 17 -4.34 9.49 -6.55
C ILE A 17 -5.03 9.20 -7.89
N PRO A 18 -6.36 9.06 -7.93
CA PRO A 18 -7.09 9.04 -9.20
C PRO A 18 -6.89 10.38 -9.95
N ALA A 19 -6.63 10.32 -11.25
CA ALA A 19 -6.63 11.47 -12.14
C ALA A 19 -7.31 11.12 -13.47
N GLU A 20 -7.68 12.13 -14.25
CA GLU A 20 -8.42 11.95 -15.52
C GLU A 20 -7.67 11.10 -16.56
N SER A 21 -6.34 11.16 -16.54
CA SER A 21 -5.46 10.39 -17.43
C SER A 21 -5.06 9.01 -16.87
N GLY A 22 -5.58 8.62 -15.70
CA GLY A 22 -5.21 7.40 -14.98
C GLY A 22 -4.64 7.68 -13.59
N PRO A 23 -4.15 6.65 -12.87
CA PRO A 23 -3.57 6.83 -11.55
C PRO A 23 -2.27 7.66 -11.64
N LEU A 24 -2.23 8.77 -10.91
CA LEU A 24 -1.01 9.56 -10.75
C LEU A 24 -0.24 9.07 -9.53
N VAL A 25 0.93 8.47 -9.77
CA VAL A 25 1.85 8.06 -8.69
C VAL A 25 2.46 9.31 -8.08
N THR A 26 2.32 9.46 -6.77
CA THR A 26 2.86 10.59 -6.01
C THR A 26 4.12 10.20 -5.25
N HIS A 27 4.16 8.98 -4.72
CA HIS A 27 5.28 8.44 -3.96
C HIS A 27 5.35 6.92 -4.20
N HIS A 28 6.57 6.39 -4.20
CA HIS A 28 6.80 4.95 -4.22
C HIS A 28 8.13 4.63 -3.55
N GLY A 29 8.32 3.38 -3.16
CA GLY A 29 9.61 2.95 -2.65
C GLY A 29 9.57 1.51 -2.18
N SER A 30 10.59 1.16 -1.39
CA SER A 30 10.68 -0.13 -0.75
C SER A 30 11.37 -0.02 0.60
N ILE A 31 10.98 -0.87 1.53
CA ILE A 31 11.71 -1.11 2.78
C ILE A 31 12.10 -2.58 2.87
N GLN A 32 13.15 -2.87 3.63
CA GLN A 32 13.52 -4.24 3.98
C GLN A 32 13.21 -4.48 5.44
N LYS A 33 12.50 -5.57 5.72
CA LYS A 33 12.13 -5.97 7.07
C LYS A 33 12.09 -7.49 7.16
N GLU A 34 12.98 -8.06 7.96
CA GLU A 34 13.05 -9.50 8.23
C GLU A 34 12.02 -9.89 9.29
N LEU A 35 11.37 -11.04 9.12
CA LEU A 35 10.48 -11.59 10.15
C LEU A 35 11.32 -12.26 11.25
N GLU A 36 11.51 -11.55 12.36
CA GLU A 36 12.36 -12.03 13.46
C GLU A 36 11.72 -13.17 14.26
N ASN A 37 10.40 -13.10 14.47
CA ASN A 37 9.64 -14.10 15.20
C ASN A 37 8.34 -14.46 14.46
N PRO A 38 8.23 -15.68 13.89
CA PRO A 38 7.02 -16.14 13.21
C PRO A 38 5.77 -16.14 14.07
N ASP A 39 5.90 -16.29 15.40
CA ASP A 39 4.77 -16.29 16.33
C ASP A 39 4.18 -14.87 16.54
N ARG A 40 4.87 -13.82 16.08
CA ARG A 40 4.47 -12.40 16.21
C ARG A 40 4.28 -11.74 14.86
N ILE A 41 3.75 -12.48 13.90
CA ILE A 41 3.57 -12.02 12.52
C ILE A 41 2.68 -10.78 12.40
N ASP A 42 1.67 -10.65 13.25
CA ASP A 42 0.79 -9.47 13.25
C ASP A 42 1.55 -8.20 13.63
N GLU A 43 2.37 -8.28 14.69
CA GLU A 43 3.22 -7.17 15.13
C GLU A 43 4.22 -6.77 14.06
N HIS A 44 4.83 -7.76 13.41
CA HIS A 44 5.74 -7.54 12.28
C HIS A 44 5.07 -6.71 11.16
N TYR A 45 3.80 -7.00 10.83
CA TYR A 45 3.07 -6.21 9.84
C TYR A 45 2.73 -4.81 10.32
N TYR A 46 2.40 -4.62 11.60
CA TYR A 46 2.20 -3.27 12.15
C TYR A 46 3.47 -2.43 12.07
N GLU A 47 4.62 -3.00 12.40
CA GLU A 47 5.90 -2.29 12.26
C GLU A 47 6.19 -1.88 10.82
N ILE A 48 5.86 -2.71 9.84
CA ILE A 48 5.97 -2.35 8.42
C ILE A 48 5.09 -1.16 8.07
N LEU A 49 3.86 -1.13 8.58
CA LEU A 49 2.95 0.00 8.34
C LEU A 49 3.46 1.29 9.01
N ASP A 50 3.99 1.18 10.24
CA ASP A 50 4.59 2.31 10.96
C ASP A 50 5.84 2.85 10.25
N ASP A 51 6.64 1.99 9.62
CA ASP A 51 7.81 2.39 8.83
C ASP A 51 7.39 3.05 7.49
N LEU A 52 6.27 2.60 6.90
CA LEU A 52 5.79 3.06 5.58
C LEU A 52 4.99 4.34 5.63
N PHE A 53 4.01 4.46 6.54
CA PHE A 53 3.08 5.60 6.55
C PHE A 53 3.73 6.98 6.65
N PRO A 54 4.81 7.20 7.43
CA PRO A 54 5.49 8.49 7.48
C PRO A 54 6.08 8.91 6.13
N SER A 55 6.42 7.96 5.26
CA SER A 55 6.96 8.24 3.92
C SER A 55 5.88 8.67 2.91
N VAL A 56 4.60 8.58 3.30
CA VAL A 56 3.46 8.88 2.45
C VAL A 56 2.72 10.10 3.00
N GLN A 57 2.75 11.23 2.29
CA GLN A 57 1.96 12.42 2.64
C GLN A 57 0.47 12.19 2.31
N ASN A 58 -0.19 11.36 3.09
CA ASN A 58 -1.61 11.04 2.94
C ASN A 58 -2.20 10.89 4.34
N GLU A 59 -3.05 11.83 4.77
CA GLU A 59 -3.54 11.89 6.15
C GLU A 59 -4.39 10.68 6.54
N ASP A 60 -5.15 10.11 5.59
CA ASP A 60 -5.95 8.89 5.78
C ASP A 60 -5.94 8.05 4.49
N PRO A 61 -4.87 7.26 4.24
CA PRO A 61 -4.75 6.49 3.02
C PRO A 61 -5.70 5.28 3.04
N ILE A 62 -6.54 5.16 2.00
CA ILE A 62 -7.16 3.87 1.67
C ILE A 62 -6.05 2.94 1.18
N CYS A 63 -5.80 1.87 1.94
CA CYS A 63 -4.69 0.94 1.73
C CYS A 63 -5.15 -0.43 1.23
N THR A 64 -4.35 -1.03 0.35
CA THR A 64 -4.45 -2.44 -0.05
C THR A 64 -3.11 -3.11 0.19
N PHE A 65 -3.09 -4.15 1.02
CA PHE A 65 -1.87 -4.90 1.39
C PHE A 65 -1.96 -6.32 0.84
N SER A 66 -0.95 -6.74 0.07
CA SER A 66 -0.90 -8.06 -0.57
C SER A 66 0.41 -8.79 -0.20
N LEU A 67 0.29 -10.05 0.24
CA LEU A 67 1.41 -10.94 0.55
C LEU A 67 1.67 -11.88 -0.66
N GLU A 68 2.94 -12.05 -1.05
CA GLU A 68 3.44 -12.68 -2.30
C GLU A 68 2.91 -14.11 -2.60
N SER A 69 2.73 -14.65 -3.82
CA SER A 69 3.01 -14.25 -5.24
C SER A 69 1.92 -14.68 -6.26
N SER A 70 0.86 -15.39 -5.88
CA SER A 70 -0.06 -16.00 -6.89
C SER A 70 -1.20 -15.08 -7.37
N SER A 71 -1.37 -13.92 -6.74
CA SER A 71 -2.59 -13.12 -6.89
C SER A 71 -2.26 -11.71 -7.35
N VAL A 72 -2.49 -11.43 -8.63
CA VAL A 72 -2.57 -10.06 -9.14
C VAL A 72 -3.92 -9.50 -8.71
N LEU A 73 -3.93 -8.59 -7.74
CA LEU A 73 -5.15 -7.95 -7.26
C LEU A 73 -5.41 -6.68 -8.08
N PHE A 74 -6.28 -6.80 -9.07
CA PHE A 74 -6.81 -5.63 -9.77
C PHE A 74 -7.89 -4.99 -8.90
N SER A 75 -7.52 -3.95 -8.15
CA SER A 75 -8.51 -3.11 -7.45
C SER A 75 -8.93 -1.96 -8.36
N THR A 76 -10.19 -1.97 -8.81
CA THR A 76 -10.81 -0.82 -9.46
C THR A 76 -11.53 -0.01 -8.39
N CYS A 77 -10.91 1.08 -7.92
CA CYS A 77 -11.61 2.05 -7.09
C CYS A 77 -12.50 2.91 -8.00
N ASN A 78 -13.81 2.70 -7.94
CA ASN A 78 -14.76 3.63 -8.52
C ASN A 78 -14.77 4.87 -7.62
N THR A 79 -14.28 6.00 -8.11
CA THR A 79 -14.62 7.27 -7.50
C THR A 79 -16.10 7.49 -7.75
N ASP A 80 -16.90 7.58 -6.70
CA ASP A 80 -18.29 7.96 -6.84
C ASP A 80 -18.33 9.29 -7.61
N LYS A 81 -18.76 9.23 -8.86
CA LYS A 81 -19.31 10.40 -9.56
C LYS A 81 -20.73 10.62 -9.03
N ASN A 82 -20.85 10.86 -7.74
CA ASN A 82 -22.04 11.43 -7.16
C ASN A 82 -21.64 12.72 -6.46
N SER A 83 -22.26 13.84 -6.76
CA SER A 83 -23.37 14.09 -7.68
C SER A 83 -23.51 15.60 -7.70
N GLY A 84 -23.73 16.18 -8.89
CA GLY A 84 -23.88 17.61 -9.02
C GLY A 84 -24.75 18.23 -7.93
N LYS A 85 -24.21 19.29 -7.32
CA LYS A 85 -24.91 20.52 -6.97
C LYS A 85 -23.89 21.65 -6.97
#